data_AF-A0A132NFV4-F1
#
_entry.id   AF-A0A132NFV4-F1
#
_cell.length_a   1.000
_cell.length_b   1.000
_cell.length_c   1.000
_cell.angle_alpha   90.00
_cell.angle_beta   90.00
_cell.angle_gamma   90.00
#
_symmetry.space_group_name_H-M   'P 1'
#
loop_
_entity.id
_entity.type
_entity.pdbx_description
1 polymer ?
#
loop_
_entity_poly.entity_id
_entity_poly.type
_entity_poly.pdbx_seq_one_letter_code
_entity_poly.pdbx_strand_id
1 'polypeptide(L)'
;MLPTLAEVLALPAVAAAAPEVLHGDPGTCTVRWVHSSEIYEMGPLLRGGELLLTTGLGLHGRTARAQAAYVDALADAGLSALALELGRTFGEVPAPVLEAARRRDLPLIALHQVVPFAAIVEAFHELLLRRRVASLRLGELIWQELLGAVLSRR
;
A
#
# COMPACT_ATOMS: atom_id res chain seq x y z
N MET A 1 14.54 2.24 5.31
CA MET A 1 13.73 1.01 5.17
C MET A 1 12.33 1.38 4.71
N LEU A 2 11.74 0.59 3.80
CA LEU A 2 10.35 0.77 3.36
C LEU A 2 9.38 0.52 4.53
N PRO A 3 8.26 1.23 4.62
CA PRO A 3 7.22 0.94 5.60
C PRO A 3 6.53 -0.38 5.28
N THR A 4 6.13 -1.09 6.34
CA THR A 4 5.21 -2.22 6.22
C THR A 4 3.80 -1.72 5.96
N LEU A 5 2.93 -2.58 5.42
CA LEU A 5 1.52 -2.27 5.24
C LEU A 5 0.87 -1.94 6.58
N ALA A 6 1.23 -2.62 7.67
CA ALA A 6 0.75 -2.31 9.02
C ALA A 6 1.05 -0.86 9.43
N GLU A 7 2.27 -0.38 9.14
CA GLU A 7 2.65 1.01 9.41
C GLU A 7 1.88 2.01 8.52
N VAL A 8 1.60 1.64 7.26
CA VAL A 8 0.78 2.46 6.36
C VAL A 8 -0.67 2.54 6.84
N LEU A 9 -1.27 1.42 7.26
CA LEU A 9 -2.64 1.36 7.78
C LEU A 9 -2.80 2.16 9.09
N ALA A 10 -1.73 2.28 9.87
CA ALA A 10 -1.71 3.08 11.11
C ALA A 10 -1.59 4.60 10.87
N LEU A 11 -1.31 5.05 9.63
CA LEU A 11 -1.27 6.49 9.34
C LEU A 11 -2.66 7.12 9.59
N PRO A 12 -2.75 8.29 10.25
CA PRO A 12 -4.06 8.89 10.57
C PRO A 12 -4.99 9.06 9.37
N ALA A 13 -4.44 9.42 8.21
CA ALA A 13 -5.21 9.55 6.96
C ALA A 13 -5.80 8.20 6.47
N VAL A 14 -5.10 7.09 6.71
CA VAL A 14 -5.55 5.75 6.34
C VAL A 14 -6.50 5.18 7.39
N ALA A 15 -6.16 5.34 8.69
CA ALA A 15 -7.01 4.93 9.80
C ALA A 15 -8.39 5.60 9.77
N ALA A 16 -8.46 6.87 9.30
CA ALA A 16 -9.72 7.57 9.09
C ALA A 16 -10.64 6.91 8.06
N ALA A 17 -10.10 6.11 7.13
CA ALA A 17 -10.86 5.33 6.17
C ALA A 17 -11.41 4.01 6.77
N ALA A 18 -11.19 3.77 8.07
CA ALA A 18 -11.59 2.57 8.80
C ALA A 18 -11.19 1.27 8.06
N PRO A 19 -9.88 1.02 7.88
CA PRO A 19 -9.41 -0.12 7.10
C PRO A 19 -9.66 -1.44 7.84
N GLU A 20 -10.18 -2.43 7.12
CA GLU A 20 -10.32 -3.82 7.55
C GLU A 20 -9.45 -4.72 6.66
N VAL A 21 -8.57 -5.51 7.27
CA VAL A 21 -7.76 -6.50 6.55
C VAL A 21 -8.59 -7.77 6.37
N LEU A 22 -9.00 -8.06 5.15
CA LEU A 22 -9.80 -9.25 4.81
C LEU A 22 -8.93 -10.48 4.51
N HIS A 23 -7.70 -10.25 4.05
CA HIS A 23 -6.72 -11.28 3.76
C HIS A 23 -5.28 -10.72 3.78
N GLY A 24 -4.31 -11.59 4.06
CA GLY A 24 -2.88 -11.27 4.14
C GLY A 24 -2.42 -10.78 5.52
N ASP A 25 -1.11 -10.81 5.75
CA ASP A 25 -0.48 -10.26 6.96
C ASP A 25 0.13 -8.87 6.66
N PRO A 26 -0.42 -7.79 7.23
CA PRO A 26 0.08 -6.44 6.98
C PRO A 26 1.48 -6.20 7.57
N GLY A 27 1.94 -7.00 8.53
CA GLY A 27 3.25 -6.84 9.17
C GLY A 27 4.44 -7.31 8.32
N THR A 28 4.21 -8.24 7.39
CA THR A 28 5.27 -8.82 6.54
C THR A 28 5.35 -8.18 5.16
N CYS A 29 4.28 -7.52 4.72
CA CYS A 29 4.23 -6.85 3.43
C CYS A 29 4.84 -5.45 3.48
N THR A 30 5.86 -5.17 2.66
CA THR A 30 6.43 -3.82 2.52
C THR A 30 5.80 -3.04 1.37
N VAL A 31 5.58 -1.74 1.56
CA VAL A 31 4.99 -0.84 0.57
C VAL A 31 6.00 0.20 0.12
N ARG A 32 6.28 0.26 -1.19
CA ARG A 32 7.18 1.27 -1.77
C ARG A 32 6.48 2.52 -2.28
N TRP A 33 5.21 2.39 -2.64
CA TRP A 33 4.43 3.44 -3.28
C TRP A 33 2.94 3.23 -3.00
N VAL A 34 2.17 4.32 -2.95
CA VAL A 34 0.71 4.29 -2.90
C VAL A 34 0.17 4.92 -4.16
N HIS A 35 -0.68 4.19 -4.88
CA HIS A 35 -1.27 4.63 -6.14
C HIS A 35 -2.79 4.52 -6.04
N SER A 36 -3.53 5.47 -6.61
CA SER A 36 -4.97 5.34 -6.80
C SER A 36 -5.31 5.17 -8.28
N SER A 37 -6.17 4.21 -8.62
CA SER A 37 -6.60 4.00 -10.00
C SER A 37 -7.97 3.34 -10.07
N GLU A 38 -8.69 3.63 -11.16
CA GLU A 38 -9.95 2.99 -11.53
C GLU A 38 -9.83 2.18 -12.83
N ILE A 39 -8.60 2.01 -13.33
CA ILE A 39 -8.33 1.31 -14.58
C ILE A 39 -8.44 -0.20 -14.35
N TYR A 40 -9.27 -0.87 -15.15
CA TYR A 40 -9.42 -2.33 -15.09
C TYR A 40 -8.13 -3.07 -15.48
N GLU A 41 -7.38 -2.59 -16.46
CA GLU A 41 -6.12 -3.23 -16.90
C GLU A 41 -4.90 -2.63 -16.20
N MET A 42 -4.97 -2.47 -14.87
CA MET A 42 -3.90 -1.79 -14.12
C MET A 42 -2.61 -2.61 -14.00
N GLY A 43 -2.67 -3.95 -14.06
CA GLY A 43 -1.53 -4.85 -13.86
C GLY A 43 -0.26 -4.45 -14.64
N PRO A 44 -0.31 -4.32 -15.99
CA PRO A 44 0.84 -3.93 -16.81
C PRO A 44 1.43 -2.54 -16.53
N LEU A 45 0.71 -1.68 -15.80
CA LEU A 45 1.14 -0.31 -15.47
C LEU A 45 1.88 -0.25 -14.13
N LEU A 46 1.87 -1.34 -13.36
CA LEU A 46 2.54 -1.44 -12.07
C LEU A 46 4.01 -1.82 -12.23
N ARG A 47 4.81 -1.46 -11.24
CA ARG A 47 6.23 -1.81 -11.15
C ARG A 47 6.53 -2.80 -10.00
N GLY A 48 5.50 -3.23 -9.25
CA GLY A 48 5.55 -4.17 -8.11
C GLY A 48 5.97 -3.54 -6.78
N GLY A 49 5.28 -3.80 -5.68
CA GLY A 49 5.54 -3.18 -4.37
C GLY A 49 4.58 -2.04 -4.01
N GLU A 50 3.57 -1.78 -4.84
CA GLU A 50 2.57 -0.74 -4.59
C GLU A 50 1.42 -1.21 -3.69
N LEU A 51 0.89 -0.29 -2.88
CA LEU A 51 -0.48 -0.35 -2.38
C LEU A 51 -1.38 0.35 -3.40
N LEU A 52 -2.33 -0.38 -3.98
CA LEU A 52 -3.31 0.18 -4.91
C LEU A 52 -4.60 0.53 -4.17
N LEU A 53 -5.03 1.78 -4.26
CA LEU A 53 -6.31 2.28 -3.79
C LEU A 53 -7.29 2.35 -4.96
N THR A 54 -8.50 1.83 -4.78
CA THR A 54 -9.54 1.89 -5.80
C THR A 54 -10.92 1.95 -5.16
N THR A 55 -11.85 2.62 -5.81
CA THR A 55 -13.29 2.50 -5.52
C THR A 55 -13.91 1.30 -6.22
N GLY A 56 -13.15 0.60 -7.08
CA GLY A 56 -13.59 -0.54 -7.87
C GLY A 56 -14.46 -0.15 -9.07
N LEU A 57 -14.48 1.12 -9.49
CA LEU A 57 -15.32 1.60 -10.57
C LEU A 57 -15.03 0.83 -11.88
N GLY A 58 -13.77 0.55 -12.17
CA GLY A 58 -13.37 -0.27 -13.32
C GLY A 58 -13.82 -1.74 -13.28
N LEU A 59 -14.21 -2.24 -12.10
CA LEU A 59 -14.69 -3.60 -11.87
C LEU A 59 -16.22 -3.71 -11.86
N HIS A 60 -16.92 -2.58 -11.73
CA HIS A 60 -18.37 -2.57 -11.65
C HIS A 60 -19.01 -3.10 -12.95
N GLY A 61 -20.03 -3.95 -12.81
CA GLY A 61 -20.71 -4.60 -13.94
C GLY A 61 -19.88 -5.65 -14.69
N ARG A 62 -18.63 -5.91 -14.29
CA ARG A 62 -17.80 -6.98 -14.86
C ARG A 62 -18.24 -8.35 -14.34
N THR A 63 -17.99 -9.38 -15.14
CA THR A 63 -18.26 -10.77 -14.74
C THR A 63 -17.36 -11.21 -13.59
N ALA A 64 -17.77 -12.23 -12.84
CA ALA A 64 -16.96 -12.82 -11.77
C ALA A 64 -15.56 -13.24 -12.26
N ARG A 65 -15.48 -13.83 -13.47
CA ARG A 65 -14.20 -14.20 -14.10
C ARG A 65 -13.31 -12.98 -14.35
N ALA A 66 -13.89 -11.88 -14.83
CA ALA A 66 -13.15 -10.66 -15.10
C ALA A 66 -12.66 -9.98 -13.79
N GLN A 67 -13.46 -10.02 -12.73
CA GLN A 67 -13.05 -9.52 -11.41
C GLN A 67 -11.91 -10.35 -10.80
N ALA A 68 -11.96 -11.68 -10.91
CA ALA A 68 -10.86 -12.54 -10.46
C ALA A 68 -9.59 -12.29 -11.29
N ALA A 69 -9.71 -12.19 -12.61
CA ALA A 69 -8.58 -11.94 -13.51
C ALA A 69 -7.89 -10.60 -13.25
N TYR A 70 -8.63 -9.58 -12.81
CA TYR A 70 -8.05 -8.31 -12.36
C TYR A 70 -7.07 -8.53 -11.21
N VAL A 71 -7.51 -9.24 -10.17
CA VAL A 71 -6.69 -9.53 -8.99
C VAL A 71 -5.49 -10.40 -9.34
N ASP A 72 -5.69 -11.40 -10.20
CA ASP A 72 -4.60 -12.24 -10.71
C ASP A 72 -3.54 -11.38 -11.41
N ALA A 73 -3.94 -10.45 -12.28
CA ALA A 73 -3.01 -9.55 -12.99
C ALA A 73 -2.28 -8.57 -12.08
N LEU A 74 -2.93 -8.09 -11.00
CA LEU A 74 -2.29 -7.26 -9.99
C LEU A 74 -1.23 -8.05 -9.21
N ALA A 75 -1.56 -9.27 -8.81
CA ALA A 75 -0.63 -10.15 -8.12
C ALA A 75 0.57 -10.53 -9.00
N ASP A 76 0.34 -10.81 -10.29
CA ASP A 76 1.40 -11.11 -11.26
C ASP A 76 2.36 -9.92 -11.46
N ALA A 77 1.86 -8.70 -11.33
CA ALA A 77 2.67 -7.48 -11.37
C ALA A 77 3.42 -7.20 -10.04
N GLY A 78 3.27 -8.06 -9.04
CA GLY A 78 3.92 -7.93 -7.73
C GLY A 78 3.31 -6.85 -6.84
N LEU A 79 2.01 -6.58 -6.96
CA LEU A 79 1.33 -5.63 -6.07
C LEU A 79 1.49 -6.05 -4.59
N SER A 80 1.80 -5.08 -3.72
CA SER A 80 1.94 -5.35 -2.28
C SER A 80 0.58 -5.56 -1.61
N ALA A 81 -0.41 -4.76 -1.98
CA ALA A 81 -1.74 -4.81 -1.40
C ALA A 81 -2.77 -4.10 -2.28
N LEU A 82 -4.01 -4.57 -2.23
CA LEU A 82 -5.18 -3.92 -2.82
C LEU A 82 -6.09 -3.39 -1.71
N ALA A 83 -6.42 -2.10 -1.74
CA ALA A 83 -7.43 -1.51 -0.87
C ALA A 83 -8.63 -1.04 -1.69
N LEU A 84 -9.81 -1.57 -1.36
CA LEU A 84 -11.07 -1.29 -2.02
C LEU A 84 -11.96 -0.43 -1.11
N GLU A 85 -12.30 0.79 -1.54
CA GLU A 85 -13.31 1.62 -0.89
C GLU A 85 -14.71 1.03 -1.08
N LEU A 86 -15.44 0.91 0.01
CA LEU A 86 -16.82 0.44 0.03
C LEU A 86 -17.81 1.60 0.16
N GLY A 87 -19.07 1.34 -0.18
CA GLY A 87 -20.21 2.24 -0.02
C GLY A 87 -20.66 2.95 -1.30
N ARG A 88 -19.74 3.27 -2.23
CA ARG A 88 -20.09 3.97 -3.49
C ARG A 88 -20.35 3.04 -4.66
N THR A 89 -19.37 2.20 -4.99
CA THR A 89 -19.44 1.28 -6.15
C THR A 89 -19.89 -0.11 -5.73
N PHE A 90 -19.37 -0.57 -4.59
CA PHE A 90 -19.68 -1.85 -3.99
C PHE A 90 -20.07 -1.65 -2.53
N GLY A 91 -21.15 -2.30 -2.09
CA GLY A 91 -21.53 -2.31 -0.67
C GLY A 91 -20.65 -3.23 0.17
N GLU A 92 -20.12 -4.28 -0.45
CA GLU A 92 -19.20 -5.25 0.14
C GLU A 92 -18.16 -5.67 -0.92
N VAL A 93 -17.04 -6.23 -0.50
CA VAL A 93 -16.03 -6.73 -1.44
C VAL A 93 -16.61 -7.87 -2.26
N PRO A 94 -16.59 -7.82 -3.61
CA PRO A 94 -17.11 -8.90 -4.43
C PRO A 94 -16.40 -10.22 -4.14
N ALA A 95 -17.17 -11.29 -3.94
CA ALA A 95 -16.62 -12.62 -3.64
C ALA A 95 -15.52 -13.07 -4.63
N PRO A 96 -15.63 -12.86 -5.96
CA PRO A 96 -14.56 -13.23 -6.89
C PRO A 96 -13.24 -12.49 -6.65
N VAL A 97 -13.28 -11.25 -6.13
CA VAL A 97 -12.09 -10.47 -5.78
C VAL A 97 -11.44 -11.04 -4.53
N LEU A 98 -12.22 -11.31 -3.49
CA LEU A 98 -11.72 -11.89 -2.23
C LEU A 98 -11.13 -13.30 -2.43
N GLU A 99 -11.80 -14.16 -3.20
CA GLU A 99 -11.32 -15.51 -3.49
C GLU A 99 -10.05 -15.50 -4.34
N ALA A 100 -9.94 -14.57 -5.30
CA ALA A 100 -8.71 -14.40 -6.06
C ALA A 100 -7.56 -13.87 -5.20
N ALA A 101 -7.83 -12.90 -4.31
CA ALA A 101 -6.83 -12.39 -3.38
C ALA A 101 -6.29 -13.50 -2.48
N ARG A 102 -7.18 -14.33 -1.91
CA ARG A 102 -6.83 -15.53 -1.12
C ARG A 102 -5.98 -16.53 -1.90
N ARG A 103 -6.38 -16.84 -3.13
CA ARG A 103 -5.63 -17.76 -4.00
C ARG A 103 -4.23 -17.26 -4.34
N ARG A 104 -4.05 -15.95 -4.46
CA ARG A 104 -2.79 -15.33 -4.88
C ARG A 104 -1.94 -14.86 -3.69
N ASP A 105 -2.42 -15.04 -2.46
CA ASP A 105 -1.82 -14.50 -1.23
C ASP A 105 -1.58 -12.98 -1.32
N LEU A 106 -2.51 -12.27 -1.97
CA LEU A 106 -2.44 -10.82 -2.14
C LEU A 106 -3.21 -10.14 -1.00
N PRO A 107 -2.55 -9.33 -0.13
CA PRO A 107 -3.25 -8.59 0.91
C PRO A 107 -4.40 -7.74 0.37
N LEU A 108 -5.58 -7.89 0.98
CA LEU A 108 -6.81 -7.23 0.57
C LEU A 108 -7.42 -6.49 1.75
N ILE A 109 -7.69 -5.21 1.54
CA ILE A 109 -8.18 -4.28 2.54
C ILE A 109 -9.50 -3.70 2.06
N ALA A 110 -10.52 -3.70 2.93
CA ALA A 110 -11.72 -2.91 2.73
C ALA A 110 -11.57 -1.56 3.45
N LEU A 111 -11.92 -0.47 2.77
CA LEU A 111 -12.00 0.86 3.39
C LEU A 111 -13.47 1.20 3.58
N HIS A 112 -13.91 1.28 4.83
CA HIS A 112 -15.31 1.44 5.21
C HIS A 112 -15.78 2.89 5.29
N GLN A 113 -14.85 3.85 5.22
CA GLN A 113 -15.15 5.28 5.23
C GLN A 113 -14.49 6.00 4.06
N VAL A 114 -15.22 6.92 3.46
CA VAL A 114 -14.74 7.71 2.32
C VAL A 114 -13.74 8.75 2.81
N VAL A 115 -12.50 8.62 2.35
CA VAL A 115 -11.42 9.59 2.57
C VAL A 115 -10.79 9.90 1.22
N PRO A 116 -10.41 11.16 0.94
CA PRO A 116 -9.71 11.47 -0.29
C PRO A 116 -8.43 10.63 -0.40
N PHE A 117 -8.33 9.79 -1.44
CA PHE A 117 -7.11 9.00 -1.68
C PHE A 117 -5.86 9.87 -1.80
N ALA A 118 -5.99 11.13 -2.24
CA ALA A 118 -4.91 12.11 -2.21
C ALA A 118 -4.32 12.29 -0.81
N ALA A 119 -5.15 12.37 0.24
CA ALA A 119 -4.68 12.52 1.62
C ALA A 119 -3.91 11.28 2.11
N ILE A 120 -4.33 10.08 1.67
CA ILE A 120 -3.60 8.83 1.96
C ILE A 120 -2.25 8.82 1.24
N VAL A 121 -2.23 9.18 -0.04
CA VAL A 121 -1.01 9.25 -0.86
C VAL A 121 -0.03 10.27 -0.28
N GLU A 122 -0.50 11.45 0.13
CA GLU A 122 0.31 12.49 0.77
C GLU A 122 0.91 11.99 2.10
N ALA A 123 0.09 11.43 2.98
CA ALA A 123 0.55 10.92 4.27
C ALA A 123 1.62 9.82 4.13
N PHE A 124 1.47 8.93 3.15
CA PHE A 124 2.47 7.91 2.84
C PHE A 124 3.79 8.53 2.37
N HIS A 125 3.74 9.50 1.46
CA HIS A 125 4.94 10.16 0.97
C HIS A 125 5.64 10.98 2.06
N GLU A 126 4.89 11.62 2.95
CA GLU A 126 5.46 12.25 4.15
C GLU A 126 6.21 11.24 5.02
N LEU A 127 5.64 10.05 5.27
CA LEU A 127 6.31 8.99 6.03
C LEU A 127 7.64 8.59 5.37
N LEU A 128 7.64 8.38 4.05
CA LEU A 128 8.87 8.04 3.31
C LEU A 128 9.92 9.14 3.39
N LEU A 129 9.52 10.39 3.22
CA LEU A 129 10.42 11.54 3.32
C LEU A 129 11.02 11.66 4.72
N ARG A 130 10.20 11.54 5.77
CA ARG A 130 10.66 11.55 7.16
C ARG A 130 11.71 10.46 7.42
N ARG A 131 11.50 9.23 6.93
CA ARG A 131 12.48 8.13 7.06
C ARG A 131 13.78 8.41 6.33
N ARG A 132 13.70 8.99 5.12
CA ARG A 132 14.89 9.30 4.33
C ARG A 132 15.74 10.38 5.01
N VAL A 133 15.11 11.43 5.54
CA VAL A 133 15.79 12.48 6.31
C VAL A 133 16.40 11.93 7.60
N ALA A 134 15.67 11.10 8.35
CA ALA A 134 16.20 10.49 9.57
C ALA A 134 17.44 9.61 9.31
N SER A 135 17.43 8.85 8.20
CA SER A 135 18.56 7.99 7.82
C SER A 135 19.82 8.79 7.48
N LEU A 136 19.67 9.95 6.83
CA LEU A 136 20.80 10.83 6.52
C LEU A 136 21.41 11.45 7.78
N ARG A 137 20.57 11.91 8.72
CA ARG A 137 21.03 12.47 10.00
C ARG A 137 21.82 11.46 10.83
N LEU A 138 21.39 10.20 10.85
CA LEU A 138 22.10 9.14 11.54
C LEU A 138 23.50 8.90 10.94
N GLY A 139 23.62 8.92 9.62
CA GLY A 139 24.92 8.81 8.94
C GLY A 139 25.89 9.93 9.32
N GLU A 140 25.41 11.19 9.34
CA GLU A 140 26.21 12.35 9.75
C GLU A 140 26.76 12.22 11.17
N LEU A 141 25.91 11.77 12.12
CA LEU A 141 26.30 11.58 13.52
C LEU A 141 27.39 10.52 13.68
N ILE A 142 27.23 9.36 13.01
CA ILE A 142 28.23 8.28 13.02
C ILE A 142 29.55 8.78 12.43
N TRP A 143 29.51 9.54 11.33
CA TRP A 143 30.71 10.11 10.72
C TRP A 143 31.45 11.07 11.66
N GLN A 144 30.73 11.96 12.35
CA GLN A 144 31.33 12.89 13.31
C GLN A 144 32.00 12.16 14.48
N GLU A 145 31.36 11.12 15.00
CA GLU A 145 31.89 10.32 16.11
C GLU A 145 33.17 9.56 15.69
N LEU A 146 33.16 8.94 14.51
CA LEU A 146 34.35 8.27 13.95
C LEU A 146 35.51 9.25 13.71
N LEU A 147 35.24 10.44 13.15
CA LEU A 147 36.25 11.47 12.94
C LEU A 147 36.82 11.97 14.27
N GLY A 148 35.97 12.20 15.27
CA GLY A 148 36.40 12.58 16.62
C GLY A 148 37.28 11.52 17.30
N ALA A 149 36.96 10.24 17.13
CA ALA A 149 37.74 9.13 17.69
C ALA A 149 39.11 8.96 17.02
N VAL A 150 39.24 9.25 15.72
CA VAL A 150 40.52 9.20 14.99
C VAL A 150 41.40 10.39 15.37
N LEU A 151 40.83 11.58 15.52
CA LEU A 151 41.57 12.79 15.86
C LEU A 151 42.01 12.85 17.33
N SER A 152 41.31 12.16 18.24
CA SER A 152 41.62 12.11 19.68
C SER A 152 42.69 11.07 20.07
N ARG A 153 43.25 10.31 19.11
CA ARG A 153 44.29 9.30 19.33
C ARG A 153 45.74 9.77 19.05
N ARG A 154 46.00 11.09 19.08
CA ARG A 154 47.36 11.66 18.99
C ARG A 154 47.85 12.19 20.32
#